data_AF-A0A355ERB9-F1
#
_entry.id   AF-A0A355ERB9-F1
#
_cell.length_a   1.000
_cell.length_b   1.000
_cell.length_c   1.000
_cell.angle_alpha   90.00
_cell.angle_beta   90.00
_cell.angle_gamma   90.00
#
_symmetry.space_group_name_H-M   'P 1'
#
loop_
_entity.id
_entity.type
_entity.pdbx_description
1 polymer ?
#
loop_
_entity_poly.entity_id
_entity_poly.type
_entity_poly.pdbx_seq_one_letter_code
_entity_poly.pdbx_strand_id
1 'polypeptide(L)'
;SVKAILSDPLTECKETGVTGRGTEEMKTNDVTGRFGTGEVGICVDVGRPNVGTRLLEVEKLVIALMPTIKDIGTELEPKNPVSVFVQNKKTGEFFPELRNIRVMSAIIEFKIPIDRLVEVLGVLEKAGKEIDTVFSLGIISRVDESGRIPAREVLEGNGITVGERGKVNIGLGSKK
;
A
#
# COMPACT_ATOMS: atom_id res chain seq x y z
N SER A 1 14.73 15.68 3.53
CA SER A 1 14.11 15.99 2.23
C SER A 1 13.25 14.81 1.80
N VAL A 2 12.24 15.00 0.94
CA VAL A 2 11.36 13.90 0.49
C VAL A 2 12.14 12.74 -0.14
N LYS A 3 13.20 13.05 -0.90
CA LYS A 3 14.09 12.04 -1.47
C LYS A 3 14.76 11.17 -0.39
N ALA A 4 15.21 11.77 0.72
CA ALA A 4 15.80 11.02 1.83
C ALA A 4 14.77 10.11 2.50
N ILE A 5 13.57 10.63 2.82
CA ILE A 5 12.48 9.84 3.42
C ILE A 5 12.19 8.57 2.61
N LEU A 6 12.13 8.70 1.28
CA LEU A 6 11.77 7.59 0.38
C LEU A 6 12.95 6.80 -0.19
N SER A 7 14.18 7.12 0.20
CA SER A 7 15.39 6.43 -0.32
C SER A 7 16.36 5.98 0.76
N ASP A 8 16.23 6.46 1.99
CA ASP A 8 17.00 6.06 3.15
C ASP A 8 16.07 5.47 4.22
N PRO A 9 16.21 4.17 4.56
CA PRO A 9 15.34 3.53 5.56
C PRO A 9 15.49 4.10 6.97
N LEU A 10 16.56 4.85 7.27
CA LEU A 10 16.79 5.46 8.58
C LEU A 10 16.19 6.87 8.69
N THR A 11 15.81 7.48 7.56
CA THR A 11 15.22 8.82 7.56
C THR A 11 13.76 8.74 8.01
N GLU A 12 13.42 9.55 9.01
CA GLU A 12 12.06 9.70 9.52
C GLU A 12 11.26 10.72 8.71
N CYS A 13 10.00 10.40 8.42
CA CYS A 13 8.99 11.37 7.99
C CYS A 13 8.42 12.05 9.24
N LYS A 14 8.86 13.29 9.51
CA LYS A 14 8.49 14.04 10.73
C LYS A 14 6.99 14.19 10.94
N GLU A 15 6.23 14.27 9.86
CA GLU A 15 4.78 14.43 9.86
C GLU A 15 4.05 13.16 10.35
N THR A 16 4.64 11.99 10.13
CA THR A 16 4.03 10.69 10.48
C THR A 16 4.73 9.96 11.62
N GLY A 17 5.97 10.34 11.93
CA GLY A 17 6.83 9.66 12.90
C GLY A 17 7.35 8.30 12.42
N VAL A 18 7.13 7.95 11.15
CA VAL A 18 7.51 6.67 10.56
C VAL A 18 8.86 6.78 9.87
N THR A 19 9.73 5.80 10.08
CA THR A 19 11.00 5.65 9.39
C THR A 19 10.84 4.84 8.10
N GLY A 20 11.51 5.28 7.03
CA GLY A 20 11.47 4.60 5.74
C GLY A 20 10.20 4.86 4.93
N ARG A 21 9.81 3.86 4.12
CA ARG A 21 8.90 4.04 2.95
C ARG A 21 7.46 3.61 3.17
N GLY A 22 7.22 2.79 4.19
CA GLY A 22 5.92 2.20 4.49
C GLY A 22 5.77 2.04 6.00
N THR A 23 4.59 1.60 6.42
CA THR A 23 4.28 1.53 7.85
C THR A 23 4.62 0.17 8.47
N GLU A 24 4.47 0.07 9.79
CA GLU A 24 4.50 -1.21 10.51
C GLU A 24 3.25 -2.08 10.24
N GLU A 25 2.26 -1.58 9.49
CA GLU A 25 1.03 -2.25 9.04
C GLU A 25 0.60 -3.55 9.78
N MET A 26 0.72 -4.70 9.11
CA MET A 26 0.51 -6.05 9.57
C MET A 26 1.52 -6.53 10.62
N LYS A 27 2.75 -5.99 10.68
CA LYS A 27 3.81 -6.46 11.60
C LYS A 27 3.42 -6.29 13.06
N THR A 28 2.48 -5.39 13.33
CA THR A 28 1.94 -5.14 14.67
C THR A 28 0.45 -5.46 14.77
N ASN A 29 -0.13 -6.20 13.81
CA ASN A 29 -1.58 -6.47 13.77
C ASN A 29 -2.11 -7.28 14.95
N ASP A 30 -1.27 -8.13 15.54
CA ASP A 30 -1.51 -8.88 16.77
C ASP A 30 -1.78 -7.98 17.98
N VAL A 31 -1.12 -6.82 18.04
CA VAL A 31 -1.36 -5.81 19.07
C VAL A 31 -2.38 -4.75 18.62
N THR A 32 -2.33 -4.31 17.37
CA THR A 32 -3.14 -3.17 16.90
C THR A 32 -4.54 -3.57 16.44
N GLY A 33 -4.71 -4.79 15.91
CA GLY A 33 -5.96 -5.23 15.29
C GLY A 33 -6.35 -4.41 14.05
N ARG A 34 -5.38 -3.82 13.35
CA ARG A 34 -5.60 -2.92 12.21
C ARG A 34 -6.39 -3.55 11.06
N PHE A 35 -6.09 -4.81 10.75
CA PHE A 35 -6.74 -5.62 9.73
C PHE A 35 -7.59 -6.70 10.41
N GLY A 36 -8.91 -6.51 10.35
CA GLY A 36 -9.90 -7.44 10.88
C GLY A 36 -10.16 -8.64 9.97
N THR A 37 -11.05 -9.52 10.42
CA THR A 37 -11.61 -10.59 9.58
C THR A 37 -12.43 -9.97 8.45
N GLY A 38 -12.23 -10.44 7.21
CA GLY A 38 -12.90 -9.89 6.02
C GLY A 38 -12.28 -8.60 5.49
N GLU A 39 -11.24 -8.06 6.14
CA GLU A 39 -10.46 -6.94 5.62
C GLU A 39 -9.12 -7.43 5.05
N VAL A 40 -8.65 -6.75 4.01
CA VAL A 40 -7.31 -6.94 3.45
C VAL A 40 -6.58 -5.61 3.34
N GLY A 41 -5.27 -5.63 3.56
CA GLY A 41 -4.40 -4.49 3.30
C GLY A 41 -3.77 -4.56 1.92
N ILE A 42 -3.66 -3.41 1.26
CA ILE A 42 -3.05 -3.26 -0.05
C ILE A 42 -1.77 -2.45 0.12
N CYS A 43 -0.65 -2.97 -0.38
CA CYS A 43 0.63 -2.29 -0.43
C CYS A 43 1.11 -2.25 -1.89
N VAL A 44 1.20 -1.08 -2.50
CA VAL A 44 1.70 -0.90 -3.87
C VAL A 44 3.07 -0.23 -3.80
N ASP A 45 4.15 -1.03 -3.89
CA ASP A 45 5.54 -0.56 -3.81
C ASP A 45 6.04 -0.17 -5.21
N VAL A 46 5.96 1.12 -5.52
CA VAL A 46 6.27 1.71 -6.83
C VAL A 46 7.77 1.97 -6.95
N GLY A 47 8.42 1.44 -7.98
CA GLY A 47 9.86 1.52 -8.23
C GLY A 47 10.66 0.29 -7.78
N ARG A 48 10.02 -0.71 -7.13
CA ARG A 48 10.65 -1.99 -6.73
C ARG A 48 10.79 -2.93 -7.96
N PRO A 49 11.89 -3.71 -8.13
CA PRO A 49 13.02 -3.97 -7.23
C PRO A 49 14.24 -3.04 -7.43
N ASN A 50 14.06 -1.73 -7.23
CA ASN A 50 15.08 -0.66 -7.30
C ASN A 50 15.30 -0.08 -8.71
N VAL A 51 14.27 -0.09 -9.55
CA VAL A 51 14.23 0.71 -10.79
C VAL A 51 14.15 2.21 -10.46
N GLY A 52 13.59 2.54 -9.29
CA GLY A 52 13.28 3.91 -8.90
C GLY A 52 12.02 4.42 -9.58
N THR A 53 11.53 5.54 -9.09
CA THR A 53 10.33 6.19 -9.65
C THR A 53 10.36 7.69 -9.44
N ARG A 54 9.57 8.44 -10.21
CA ARG A 54 9.22 9.83 -9.92
C ARG A 54 7.89 9.85 -9.16
N LEU A 55 7.72 10.82 -8.27
CA LEU A 55 6.46 10.95 -7.54
C LEU A 55 5.25 11.20 -8.44
N LEU A 56 5.45 11.74 -9.65
CA LEU A 56 4.41 11.80 -10.68
C LEU A 56 3.81 10.42 -11.01
N GLU A 57 4.63 9.37 -11.10
CA GLU A 57 4.12 8.02 -11.41
C GLU A 57 3.35 7.43 -10.23
N VAL A 58 3.75 7.78 -9.00
CA VAL A 58 3.02 7.42 -7.78
C VAL A 58 1.68 8.16 -7.72
N GLU A 59 1.66 9.46 -8.05
CA GLU A 59 0.44 10.27 -8.11
C GLU A 59 -0.57 9.69 -9.10
N LYS A 60 -0.15 9.26 -10.30
CA LYS A 60 -1.06 8.61 -11.27
C LYS A 60 -1.78 7.40 -10.68
N LEU A 61 -1.06 6.54 -9.97
CA LEU A 61 -1.64 5.38 -9.29
C LEU A 61 -2.60 5.81 -8.16
N VAL A 62 -2.21 6.81 -7.36
CA VAL A 62 -3.08 7.34 -6.30
C VAL A 62 -4.37 7.91 -6.89
N ILE A 63 -4.30 8.77 -7.91
CA ILE A 63 -5.47 9.34 -8.60
C ILE A 63 -6.38 8.24 -9.15
N ALA A 64 -5.80 7.20 -9.77
CA ALA A 64 -6.58 6.08 -10.30
C ALA A 64 -7.33 5.30 -9.20
N LEU A 65 -6.73 5.16 -8.02
CA LEU A 65 -7.30 4.47 -6.87
C LEU A 65 -8.36 5.29 -6.13
N MET A 66 -8.27 6.63 -6.14
CA MET A 66 -9.12 7.49 -5.32
C MET A 66 -10.64 7.29 -5.49
N PRO A 67 -11.18 7.12 -6.71
CA PRO A 67 -12.61 6.82 -6.89
C PRO A 67 -13.05 5.56 -6.16
N THR A 68 -12.28 4.46 -6.28
CA THR A 68 -12.56 3.18 -5.62
C THR A 68 -12.36 3.29 -4.11
N ILE A 69 -11.30 3.96 -3.64
CA ILE A 69 -11.08 4.22 -2.21
C ILE A 69 -12.28 4.96 -1.59
N LYS A 70 -12.79 5.99 -2.29
CA LYS A 70 -13.95 6.76 -1.84
C LYS A 70 -15.23 5.93 -1.83
N ASP A 71 -15.47 5.15 -2.88
CA ASP A 71 -16.64 4.27 -3.00
C ASP A 71 -16.68 3.20 -1.89
N ILE A 72 -15.52 2.64 -1.54
CA ILE A 72 -15.37 1.70 -0.43
C ILE A 72 -15.56 2.37 0.93
N GLY A 73 -15.39 3.70 1.01
CA GLY A 73 -15.43 4.45 2.28
C GLY A 73 -14.15 4.28 3.11
N THR A 74 -13.01 4.04 2.46
CA THR A 74 -11.69 3.93 3.09
C THR A 74 -10.81 5.14 2.76
N GLU A 75 -9.57 5.14 3.24
CA GLU A 75 -8.58 6.18 2.96
C GLU A 75 -7.18 5.58 2.77
N LEU A 76 -6.28 6.39 2.20
CA LEU A 76 -4.84 6.09 2.27
C LEU A 76 -4.40 6.05 3.73
N GLU A 77 -3.47 5.15 4.04
CA GLU A 77 -2.85 5.00 5.35
C GLU A 77 -2.35 6.37 5.87
N PRO A 78 -2.98 6.95 6.90
CA PRO A 78 -2.63 8.30 7.36
C PRO A 78 -1.22 8.39 7.93
N LYS A 79 -0.63 7.26 8.36
CA LYS A 79 0.74 7.20 8.84
C LYS A 79 1.77 6.94 7.74
N ASN A 80 1.34 6.70 6.51
CA ASN A 80 2.25 6.44 5.41
C ASN A 80 2.75 7.78 4.83
N PRO A 81 4.05 7.92 4.51
CA PRO A 81 4.58 9.13 3.90
C PRO A 81 3.85 9.59 2.63
N VAL A 82 3.35 8.66 1.80
CA VAL A 82 2.58 9.00 0.58
C VAL A 82 1.34 9.81 0.89
N SER A 83 0.67 9.54 2.01
CA SER A 83 -0.55 10.28 2.40
C SER A 83 -0.27 11.76 2.70
N VAL A 84 0.96 12.10 3.10
CA VAL A 84 1.41 13.48 3.38
C VAL A 84 1.66 14.25 2.10
N PHE A 85 2.03 13.57 1.01
CA PHE A 85 2.31 14.24 -0.27
C PHE A 85 1.04 14.61 -1.04
N VAL A 86 -0.12 14.06 -0.66
CA VAL A 86 -1.42 14.35 -1.28
C VAL A 86 -1.92 15.72 -0.84
N GLN A 87 -1.91 16.68 -1.76
CA GLN A 87 -2.47 18.01 -1.56
C GLN A 87 -4.00 17.96 -1.54
N ASN A 88 -4.61 17.19 -2.46
CA ASN A 88 -6.06 17.09 -2.57
C ASN A 88 -6.52 15.66 -2.25
N LYS A 89 -6.98 15.45 -1.02
CA LYS A 89 -7.44 14.13 -0.54
C LYS A 89 -8.67 13.59 -1.29
N LYS A 90 -9.38 14.40 -2.09
CA LYS A 90 -10.51 13.93 -2.89
C LYS A 90 -10.06 13.35 -4.23
N THR A 91 -9.08 13.98 -4.86
CA THR A 91 -8.59 13.61 -6.20
C THR A 91 -7.36 12.73 -6.15
N GLY A 92 -6.55 12.83 -5.09
CA GLY A 92 -5.28 12.13 -4.98
C GLY A 92 -4.09 12.93 -5.50
N GLU A 93 -4.31 14.18 -5.94
CA GLU A 93 -3.26 15.04 -6.50
C GLU A 93 -2.24 15.38 -5.42
N PHE A 94 -0.96 15.24 -5.79
CA PHE A 94 0.17 15.59 -4.95
C PHE A 94 0.47 17.08 -5.05
N PHE A 95 1.23 17.59 -4.07
CA PHE A 95 1.82 18.91 -4.18
C PHE A 95 2.65 19.03 -5.47
N PRO A 96 2.38 20.03 -6.35
CA PRO A 96 3.00 20.10 -7.68
C PRO A 96 4.53 20.08 -7.67
N GLU A 97 5.17 20.69 -6.67
CA GLU A 97 6.61 20.73 -6.49
C GLU A 97 7.25 19.37 -6.21
N LEU A 98 6.46 18.38 -5.77
CA LEU A 98 6.94 17.04 -5.45
C LEU A 98 7.02 16.13 -6.68
N ARG A 99 6.17 16.36 -7.69
CA ARG A 99 5.96 15.43 -8.83
C ARG A 99 7.25 15.03 -9.56
N ASN A 100 8.18 15.96 -9.71
CA ASN A 100 9.44 15.74 -10.43
C ASN A 100 10.56 15.12 -9.58
N ILE A 101 10.34 14.90 -8.28
CA ILE A 101 11.33 14.29 -7.39
C ILE A 101 11.45 12.80 -7.71
N ARG A 102 12.67 12.34 -8.00
CA ARG A 102 13.00 10.91 -8.14
C ARG A 102 13.39 10.30 -6.80
N VAL A 103 12.80 9.15 -6.50
CA VAL A 103 12.98 8.37 -5.27
C VAL A 103 13.26 6.90 -5.58
N MET A 104 13.71 6.13 -4.58
CA MET A 104 13.99 4.70 -4.78
C MET A 104 12.73 3.85 -4.84
N SER A 105 11.82 4.04 -3.89
CA SER A 105 10.45 3.54 -4.03
C SER A 105 9.49 4.30 -3.12
N ALA A 106 8.20 4.20 -3.40
CA ALA A 106 7.13 4.75 -2.57
C ALA A 106 6.02 3.72 -2.43
N ILE A 107 5.49 3.53 -1.23
CA ILE A 107 4.50 2.49 -0.95
C ILE A 107 3.15 3.17 -0.72
N ILE A 108 2.21 2.93 -1.62
CA ILE A 108 0.81 3.33 -1.43
C ILE A 108 0.16 2.25 -0.55
N GLU A 109 -0.41 2.67 0.59
CA GLU A 109 -1.02 1.75 1.56
C GLU A 109 -2.47 2.17 1.85
N PHE A 110 -3.37 1.20 1.87
CA PHE A 110 -4.77 1.37 2.28
C PHE A 110 -5.38 0.00 2.60
N LYS A 111 -6.57 -0.02 3.20
CA LYS A 111 -7.30 -1.26 3.49
C LYS A 111 -8.67 -1.27 2.84
N ILE A 112 -9.14 -2.46 2.50
CA ILE A 112 -10.43 -2.68 1.84
C ILE A 112 -11.12 -3.93 2.39
N PRO A 113 -12.45 -4.03 2.24
CA PRO A 113 -13.15 -5.31 2.33
C PRO A 113 -12.62 -6.30 1.28
N ILE A 114 -12.53 -7.58 1.66
CA ILE A 114 -11.93 -8.63 0.82
C ILE A 114 -12.69 -8.87 -0.50
N ASP A 115 -14.00 -8.66 -0.51
CA ASP A 115 -14.86 -8.78 -1.70
C ASP A 115 -14.58 -7.70 -2.76
N ARG A 116 -13.95 -6.58 -2.36
CA ARG A 116 -13.49 -5.51 -3.26
C ARG A 116 -12.08 -5.75 -3.82
N LEU A 117 -11.40 -6.82 -3.42
CA LEU A 117 -10.01 -7.09 -3.80
C LEU A 117 -9.83 -7.14 -5.33
N VAL A 118 -10.61 -7.95 -6.03
CA VAL A 118 -10.48 -8.13 -7.49
C VAL A 118 -10.70 -6.82 -8.25
N GLU A 119 -11.64 -5.99 -7.81
CA GLU A 119 -11.90 -4.68 -8.39
C GLU A 119 -10.68 -3.76 -8.26
N VAL A 120 -10.09 -3.67 -7.07
CA VAL A 120 -8.89 -2.84 -6.83
C VAL A 120 -7.71 -3.30 -7.67
N LEU A 121 -7.54 -4.61 -7.85
CA LEU A 121 -6.50 -5.15 -8.74
C LEU A 121 -6.74 -4.77 -10.19
N GLY A 122 -7.98 -4.79 -10.65
CA GLY A 122 -8.34 -4.33 -12.00
C GLY A 122 -8.05 -2.84 -12.22
N VAL A 123 -8.23 -2.01 -11.20
CA VAL A 123 -7.85 -0.59 -11.25
C VAL A 123 -6.33 -0.45 -11.36
N LEU A 124 -5.57 -1.17 -10.54
CA LEU A 124 -4.11 -1.15 -10.55
C LEU A 124 -3.53 -1.69 -11.86
N GLU A 125 -4.11 -2.74 -12.43
CA GLU A 125 -3.67 -3.30 -13.71
C GLU A 125 -3.85 -2.28 -14.85
N LYS A 126 -4.98 -1.56 -14.88
CA LYS A 126 -5.22 -0.51 -15.87
C LYS A 126 -4.26 0.67 -15.67
N ALA A 127 -4.16 1.17 -14.44
CA ALA A 127 -3.28 2.31 -14.13
C ALA A 127 -1.80 1.97 -14.34
N GLY A 128 -1.41 0.71 -14.12
CA GLY A 128 -0.07 0.20 -14.38
C GLY A 128 0.37 0.27 -15.84
N LYS A 129 -0.57 0.38 -16.80
CA LYS A 129 -0.28 0.57 -18.23
C LYS A 129 0.05 2.02 -18.58
N GLU A 130 -0.24 2.96 -17.69
CA GLU A 130 -0.14 4.41 -17.90
C GLU A 130 1.05 5.06 -17.15
N ILE A 131 1.80 4.26 -16.39
CA ILE A 131 2.98 4.70 -15.64
C ILE A 131 4.28 4.37 -16.36
N ASP A 132 5.29 5.23 -16.20
CA ASP A 132 6.66 5.03 -16.70
C ASP A 132 7.56 4.45 -15.60
N THR A 133 7.10 3.39 -14.95
CA THR A 133 7.82 2.65 -13.91
C THR A 133 7.14 1.30 -13.67
N VAL A 134 7.63 0.54 -12.70
CA VAL A 134 7.05 -0.74 -12.26
C VAL A 134 6.56 -0.61 -10.82
N PHE A 135 5.65 -1.48 -10.39
CA PHE A 135 5.34 -1.65 -8.98
C PHE A 135 5.25 -3.13 -8.61
N SER A 136 5.47 -3.41 -7.33
CA SER A 136 5.22 -4.71 -6.72
C SER A 136 4.03 -4.61 -5.78
N LEU A 137 3.17 -5.62 -5.79
CA LEU A 137 1.97 -5.65 -4.97
C LEU A 137 2.16 -6.56 -3.75
N GLY A 138 1.82 -6.06 -2.57
CA GLY A 138 1.67 -6.84 -1.35
C GLY A 138 0.21 -6.85 -0.91
N ILE A 139 -0.30 -8.03 -0.55
CA ILE A 139 -1.64 -8.21 -0.01
C ILE A 139 -1.52 -8.74 1.42
N ILE A 140 -2.09 -8.00 2.37
CA ILE A 140 -2.15 -8.37 3.78
C ILE A 140 -3.49 -9.05 4.03
N SER A 141 -3.46 -10.27 4.55
CA SER A 141 -4.66 -11.03 4.89
C SER A 141 -4.48 -11.75 6.21
N ARG A 142 -5.47 -11.63 7.09
CA ARG A 142 -5.49 -12.37 8.35
C ARG A 142 -5.78 -13.85 8.05
N VAL A 143 -4.95 -14.73 8.61
CA VAL A 143 -5.18 -16.19 8.56
C VAL A 143 -6.45 -16.51 9.35
N ASP A 144 -7.34 -17.31 8.75
CA ASP A 144 -8.59 -17.72 9.40
C ASP A 144 -8.35 -18.82 10.44
N GLU A 145 -9.41 -19.18 11.19
CA GLU A 145 -9.34 -20.21 12.24
C GLU A 145 -9.00 -21.61 11.69
N SER A 146 -9.17 -21.83 10.39
CA SER A 146 -8.82 -23.08 9.70
C SER A 146 -7.39 -23.07 9.14
N GLY A 147 -6.61 -22.01 9.39
CA GLY A 147 -5.25 -21.87 8.88
C GLY A 147 -5.16 -21.43 7.42
N ARG A 148 -6.28 -21.01 6.80
CA ARG A 148 -6.34 -20.58 5.40
C ARG A 148 -6.06 -19.09 5.30
N ILE A 149 -5.63 -18.65 4.12
CA ILE A 149 -5.39 -17.24 3.80
C ILE A 149 -6.52 -16.78 2.88
N PRO A 150 -7.58 -16.11 3.38
CA PRO A 150 -8.76 -15.80 2.57
C PRO A 150 -8.43 -15.01 1.30
N ALA A 151 -7.50 -14.06 1.36
CA ALA A 151 -7.11 -13.31 0.17
C ALA A 151 -6.46 -14.20 -0.90
N ARG A 152 -5.74 -15.24 -0.49
CA ARG A 152 -5.12 -16.19 -1.44
C ARG A 152 -6.18 -16.96 -2.22
N GLU A 153 -7.23 -17.42 -1.55
CA GLU A 153 -8.35 -18.12 -2.21
C GLU A 153 -9.03 -17.21 -3.25
N VAL A 154 -9.25 -15.94 -2.91
CA VAL A 154 -9.83 -14.95 -3.85
C VAL A 154 -8.90 -14.70 -5.04
N LEU A 155 -7.59 -14.52 -4.80
CA LEU A 155 -6.62 -14.27 -5.86
C LEU A 155 -6.49 -15.47 -6.81
N GLU A 156 -6.26 -16.67 -6.27
CA GLU A 156 -6.07 -17.89 -7.07
C GLU A 156 -7.37 -18.26 -7.80
N GLY A 157 -8.54 -18.08 -7.17
CA GLY A 157 -9.85 -18.27 -7.80
C GLY A 157 -10.12 -17.32 -8.97
N ASN A 158 -9.40 -16.20 -9.06
CA ASN A 158 -9.45 -15.25 -10.17
C ASN A 158 -8.22 -15.35 -11.10
N GLY A 159 -7.47 -16.45 -11.05
CA GLY A 159 -6.34 -16.72 -11.93
C GLY A 159 -5.07 -15.93 -11.60
N ILE A 160 -5.01 -15.28 -10.44
CA ILE A 160 -3.84 -14.51 -10.01
C ILE A 160 -2.90 -15.42 -9.24
N THR A 161 -1.67 -15.59 -9.75
CA THR A 161 -0.64 -16.39 -9.09
C THR A 161 -0.10 -15.65 -7.87
N VAL A 162 -0.25 -16.26 -6.70
CA VAL A 162 0.30 -15.72 -5.44
C VAL A 162 1.70 -16.27 -5.23
N GLY A 163 2.66 -15.40 -4.93
CA GLY A 163 4.03 -15.81 -4.63
C GLY A 163 4.12 -16.62 -3.33
N GLU A 164 5.07 -17.56 -3.28
CA GLU A 164 5.29 -18.41 -2.10
C GLU A 164 5.93 -17.67 -0.92
N ARG A 165 6.54 -16.51 -1.18
CA ARG A 165 7.24 -15.72 -0.17
C ARG A 165 6.30 -14.68 0.43
N GLY A 166 6.21 -14.70 1.75
CA GLY A 166 5.45 -13.74 2.52
C GLY A 166 6.14 -13.38 3.82
N LYS A 167 5.62 -12.35 4.47
CA LYS A 167 5.92 -12.07 5.88
C LYS A 167 4.72 -12.52 6.70
N VAL A 168 4.98 -13.13 7.84
CA VAL A 168 3.94 -13.61 8.74
C VAL A 168 4.12 -12.92 10.08
N ASN A 169 3.09 -12.20 10.52
CA ASN A 169 2.95 -11.86 11.93
C ASN A 169 2.43 -13.10 12.66
N ILE A 170 3.24 -13.64 13.57
CA ILE A 170 2.98 -14.89 14.28
C ILE A 170 2.08 -14.74 15.51
N GLY A 171 1.63 -13.52 15.85
CA GLY A 171 0.63 -13.32 16.89
C GLY A 171 1.14 -13.38 18.33
N LEU A 172 2.43 -13.15 18.56
CA LEU A 172 3.04 -13.25 19.90
C LEU A 172 2.92 -11.96 20.73
N GLY A 173 2.53 -10.84 20.12
CA GLY A 173 2.31 -9.59 20.81
C GLY A 173 1.01 -9.60 21.62
N SER A 174 1.07 -8.98 22.80
CA SER A 174 -0.08 -8.79 23.67
C SER A 174 -0.25 -7.31 23.99
N LYS A 175 -1.49 -6.81 23.99
CA LYS A 175 -1.79 -5.52 24.64
C LYS A 175 -1.52 -5.69 26.13
N LYS A 176 -0.59 -4.89 26.67
CA LYS A 176 -0.47 -4.70 28.11
C LYS A 176 -1.54 -3.72 28.58
#